data_AF-A0A9X2IFG9-F1
#
_entry.id   AF-A0A9X2IFG9-F1
#
_cell.length_a   1.000
_cell.length_b   1.000
_cell.length_c   1.000
_cell.angle_alpha   90.00
_cell.angle_beta   90.00
_cell.angle_gamma   90.00
#
_symmetry.space_group_name_H-M   'P 1'
#
loop_
_entity.id
_entity.type
_entity.pdbx_description
1 polymer ?
#
loop_
_entity_poly.entity_id
_entity_poly.type
_entity_poly.pdbx_seq_one_letter_code
_entity_poly.pdbx_strand_id
1 'polypeptide(L)'
;MSLVHRAPDSAHHAEGPAPRSDGSVSWPGPGVGPWVGLAARLVVGGVWVVASLLKLPDPQQSVRAVRAYEVLPEAVVPTLGALLPGIELVVGLLLLLGLATRPAAVVSAVLLVVFVAAISQAWARGLTIDCGCFGGGGQVADPGSSYFWEIVRDVGLLLASAWLVARPRTRMSLHPVLFSAPRGHRG
;
A
#
# COMPACT_ATOMS: atom_id res chain seq x y z
N MET A 1 -42.39 38.06 65.53
CA MET A 1 -41.75 36.76 65.86
C MET A 1 -42.64 35.68 65.26
N SER A 2 -42.30 34.91 64.22
CA SER A 2 -41.05 34.51 63.57
C SER A 2 -41.41 34.24 62.08
N LEU A 3 -40.85 34.93 61.08
CA LEU A 3 -39.62 34.58 60.34
C LEU A 3 -39.57 33.12 59.79
N VAL A 4 -39.55 33.03 58.45
CA VAL A 4 -38.78 32.05 57.62
C VAL A 4 -39.44 30.65 57.52
N HIS A 5 -39.77 30.07 56.35
CA HIS A 5 -38.88 29.69 55.26
C HIS A 5 -39.64 29.37 53.96
N ARG A 6 -39.09 29.84 52.84
CA ARG A 6 -39.47 29.55 51.45
C ARG A 6 -38.47 28.54 50.88
N ALA A 7 -39.00 27.48 50.23
CA ALA A 7 -38.40 26.62 49.18
C ALA A 7 -37.16 25.76 49.58
N PRO A 8 -36.82 24.63 48.88
CA PRO A 8 -37.10 24.38 47.47
C PRO A 8 -37.46 22.94 47.01
N ASP A 9 -37.88 22.93 45.75
CA ASP A 9 -38.11 21.86 44.76
C ASP A 9 -37.56 20.46 45.05
N SER A 10 -38.49 19.49 45.02
CA SER A 10 -38.22 18.06 44.94
C SER A 10 -37.59 17.70 43.60
N ALA A 11 -36.27 17.51 43.66
CA ALA A 11 -35.40 16.73 42.79
C ALA A 11 -36.09 15.82 41.75
N HIS A 12 -36.15 16.30 40.51
CA HIS A 12 -36.15 15.42 39.34
C HIS A 12 -34.72 14.94 39.10
N HIS A 13 -34.40 13.74 39.60
CA HIS A 13 -33.21 13.01 39.18
C HIS A 13 -33.38 12.54 37.73
N ALA A 14 -33.08 13.40 36.77
CA ALA A 14 -32.82 12.97 35.41
C ALA A 14 -31.37 12.46 35.37
N GLU A 15 -31.21 11.14 35.43
CA GLU A 15 -29.98 10.45 35.11
C GLU A 15 -29.50 10.91 33.72
N GLY A 16 -28.40 11.66 33.68
CA GLY A 16 -27.74 12.01 32.43
C GLY A 16 -27.28 10.74 31.72
N PRO A 17 -27.34 10.66 30.37
CA PRO A 17 -26.92 9.47 29.65
C PRO A 17 -25.45 9.17 29.96
N ALA A 18 -25.18 7.90 30.29
CA ALA A 18 -23.83 7.39 30.55
C ALA A 18 -22.86 7.81 29.44
N PRO A 19 -21.60 8.16 29.78
CA PRO A 19 -20.61 8.54 28.78
C PRO A 19 -20.43 7.40 27.78
N ARG A 20 -20.74 7.68 26.50
CA ARG A 20 -20.41 6.79 25.40
C ARG A 20 -18.90 6.66 25.37
N SER A 21 -18.38 5.48 25.68
CA SER A 21 -16.99 5.13 25.40
C SER A 21 -16.83 5.14 23.88
N ASP A 22 -16.49 6.29 23.31
CA ASP A 22 -16.00 6.34 21.95
C ASP A 22 -14.72 5.51 21.94
N GLY A 23 -14.69 4.43 21.16
CA GLY A 23 -13.49 3.61 20.97
C GLY A 23 -12.39 4.37 20.23
N SER A 24 -12.21 5.66 20.51
CA SER A 24 -11.15 6.51 19.99
C SER A 24 -9.85 6.07 20.64
N VAL A 25 -9.24 5.05 20.03
CA VAL A 25 -7.83 4.73 20.19
C VAL A 25 -7.05 6.06 20.18
N SER A 26 -6.49 6.44 21.31
CA SER A 26 -5.73 7.67 21.47
C SER A 26 -4.39 7.51 20.74
N TRP A 27 -4.30 8.06 19.53
CA TRP A 27 -3.12 7.91 18.68
C TRP A 27 -1.97 8.84 19.11
N PRO A 28 -0.71 8.40 18.92
CA PRO A 28 0.46 9.20 19.23
C PRO A 28 0.52 10.44 18.33
N GLY A 29 0.45 11.61 18.97
CA GLY A 29 1.03 12.91 18.59
C GLY A 29 0.83 13.46 17.17
N PRO A 30 0.51 14.76 16.99
CA PRO A 30 0.28 15.41 15.68
C PRO A 30 1.49 15.48 14.72
N GLY A 31 2.60 14.78 15.01
CA GLY A 31 3.87 14.86 14.26
C GLY A 31 4.23 13.63 13.41
N VAL A 32 4.05 12.39 13.90
CA VAL A 32 4.81 11.23 13.35
C VAL A 32 4.07 10.48 12.24
N GLY A 33 2.75 10.31 12.36
CA GLY A 33 1.93 9.57 11.39
C GLY A 33 2.06 10.04 9.92
N PRO A 34 2.10 11.36 9.64
CA PRO A 34 2.22 11.85 8.27
C PRO A 34 3.58 11.58 7.60
N TRP A 35 4.68 11.59 8.35
CA TRP A 35 6.03 11.32 7.83
C TRP A 35 6.23 9.84 7.54
N VAL A 36 5.69 8.96 8.39
CA VAL A 36 5.61 7.51 8.09
C VAL A 36 4.80 7.28 6.81
N GLY A 37 3.74 8.07 6.62
CA GLY A 37 2.93 8.20 5.40
C GLY A 37 3.76 8.37 4.14
N LEU A 38 4.55 9.43 4.18
CA LEU A 38 5.42 9.82 3.10
C LEU A 38 6.53 8.78 2.86
N ALA A 39 7.21 8.34 3.92
CA ALA A 39 8.28 7.37 3.83
C ALA A 39 7.80 6.05 3.19
N ALA A 40 6.67 5.51 3.65
CA ALA A 40 6.08 4.29 3.07
C ALA A 40 5.76 4.46 1.58
N ARG A 41 5.22 5.60 1.17
CA ARG A 41 4.95 5.90 -0.25
C ARG A 41 6.21 5.98 -1.08
N LEU A 42 7.24 6.66 -0.58
CA LEU A 42 8.52 6.82 -1.27
C LEU A 42 9.24 5.48 -1.43
N VAL A 43 9.24 4.66 -0.38
CA VAL A 43 9.86 3.33 -0.40
C VAL A 43 9.12 2.40 -1.36
N VAL A 44 7.81 2.23 -1.17
CA VAL A 44 7.01 1.31 -2.01
C VAL A 44 6.99 1.79 -3.47
N GLY A 45 6.70 3.07 -3.69
CA GLY A 45 6.68 3.64 -5.03
C GLY A 45 8.04 3.63 -5.71
N GLY A 46 9.11 3.92 -4.97
CA GLY A 46 10.48 3.89 -5.48
C GLY A 46 10.90 2.48 -5.91
N VAL A 47 10.57 1.46 -5.10
CA VAL A 47 10.84 0.06 -5.46
C VAL A 47 10.11 -0.33 -6.74
N TRP A 48 8.81 -0.01 -6.87
CA TRP A 48 8.05 -0.31 -8.09
C TRP A 48 8.63 0.36 -9.33
N VAL A 49 9.01 1.64 -9.23
CA VAL A 49 9.63 2.37 -10.35
C VAL A 49 10.97 1.75 -10.73
N VAL A 50 11.86 1.49 -9.76
CA VAL A 50 13.17 0.87 -10.03
C VAL A 50 13.00 -0.52 -10.66
N ALA A 51 12.14 -1.36 -10.08
CA ALA A 51 11.83 -2.69 -10.60
C ALA A 51 11.32 -2.65 -12.04
N SER A 52 10.46 -1.68 -12.36
CA SER A 52 9.93 -1.50 -13.72
C SER A 52 10.99 -0.97 -14.68
N LEU A 53 11.75 0.06 -14.30
CA LEU A 53 12.77 0.67 -15.15
C LEU A 53 13.87 -0.34 -15.53
N LEU A 54 14.17 -1.31 -14.67
CA LEU A 54 15.12 -2.38 -14.97
C LEU A 54 14.58 -3.39 -16.00
N LYS A 55 13.25 -3.51 -16.14
CA LYS A 55 12.58 -4.43 -17.09
C LYS A 55 12.21 -3.77 -18.43
N LEU A 56 12.04 -2.45 -18.48
CA LEU A 56 11.64 -1.72 -19.69
C LEU A 56 12.59 -1.89 -20.90
N PRO A 57 13.93 -1.96 -20.74
CA PRO A 57 14.84 -2.12 -21.88
C PRO A 57 14.71 -3.48 -22.57
N ASP A 58 14.33 -4.53 -21.83
CA ASP A 58 14.07 -5.86 -22.38
C ASP A 58 12.77 -6.45 -21.80
N PRO A 59 11.60 -6.14 -22.38
CA PRO A 59 10.34 -6.72 -21.93
C PRO A 59 10.30 -8.25 -22.03
N GLN A 60 11.12 -8.86 -22.89
CA GLN A 60 11.22 -10.32 -22.99
C GLN A 60 11.86 -10.93 -21.75
N GLN A 61 12.61 -10.16 -20.97
CA GLN A 61 13.14 -10.59 -19.69
C GLN A 61 12.00 -10.81 -18.69
N SER A 62 11.01 -9.92 -18.63
CA SER A 62 9.84 -10.10 -17.76
C SER A 62 8.97 -11.27 -18.21
N VAL A 63 8.81 -11.49 -19.52
CA VAL A 63 8.13 -12.69 -20.06
C VAL A 63 8.85 -13.97 -19.65
N ARG A 64 10.18 -14.01 -19.76
CA ARG A 64 11.00 -15.16 -19.33
C ARG A 64 10.88 -15.43 -17.83
N ALA A 65 10.86 -14.38 -17.01
CA ALA A 65 10.63 -14.50 -15.57
C ALA A 65 9.26 -15.12 -15.27
N VAL A 66 8.18 -14.57 -15.85
CA VAL A 66 6.80 -15.09 -15.66
C VAL A 66 6.67 -16.53 -16.11
N ARG A 67 7.28 -16.89 -17.26
CA ARG A 67 7.30 -18.26 -17.77
C ARG A 67 7.96 -19.24 -16.80
N ALA A 68 9.05 -18.82 -16.14
CA ALA A 68 9.85 -19.68 -15.27
C ALA A 68 9.11 -20.12 -14.00
N TYR A 69 8.05 -19.42 -13.59
CA TYR A 69 7.21 -19.84 -12.46
C TYR A 69 6.34 -21.06 -12.79
N GLU A 70 6.09 -21.36 -14.07
CA GLU A 70 5.28 -22.51 -14.52
C GLU A 70 3.86 -22.56 -13.89
N VAL A 71 3.28 -21.38 -13.61
CA VAL A 71 1.93 -21.24 -13.00
C VAL A 71 0.85 -21.01 -14.06
N LEU A 72 1.20 -20.31 -15.14
CA LEU A 72 0.27 -19.80 -16.15
C LEU A 72 0.37 -20.60 -17.47
N PRO A 73 -0.72 -20.73 -18.23
CA PRO A 73 -0.65 -21.34 -19.56
C PRO A 73 0.11 -20.43 -20.55
N GLU A 74 0.85 -21.03 -21.50
CA GLU A 74 1.70 -20.25 -22.41
C GLU A 74 0.97 -19.22 -23.28
N ALA A 75 -0.34 -19.39 -23.47
CA ALA A 75 -1.15 -18.41 -24.19
C ALA A 75 -1.20 -17.03 -23.50
N VAL A 76 -1.09 -16.97 -22.16
CA VAL A 76 -1.21 -15.70 -21.41
C VAL A 76 0.12 -15.12 -20.96
N VAL A 77 1.18 -15.93 -20.93
CA VAL A 77 2.51 -15.57 -20.41
C VAL A 77 3.12 -14.37 -21.15
N PRO A 78 3.14 -14.30 -22.50
CA PRO A 78 3.70 -13.15 -23.21
C PRO A 78 2.95 -11.85 -22.91
N THR A 79 1.62 -11.92 -22.83
CA THR A 79 0.78 -10.75 -22.56
C THR A 79 0.97 -10.24 -21.13
N LEU A 80 0.89 -11.12 -20.14
CA LEU A 80 1.07 -10.73 -18.73
C LEU A 80 2.50 -10.27 -18.46
N GLY A 81 3.52 -10.99 -18.95
CA GLY A 81 4.91 -10.61 -18.79
C GLY A 81 5.26 -9.27 -19.44
N ALA A 82 4.66 -8.92 -20.58
CA ALA A 82 4.89 -7.62 -21.21
C ALA A 82 4.13 -6.46 -20.53
N LEU A 83 2.93 -6.72 -20.00
CA LEU A 83 2.12 -5.69 -19.35
C LEU A 83 2.55 -5.37 -17.93
N LEU A 84 3.07 -6.36 -17.21
CA LEU A 84 3.39 -6.24 -15.79
C LEU A 84 4.33 -5.05 -15.50
N PRO A 85 5.47 -4.85 -16.20
CA PRO A 85 6.34 -3.70 -15.96
C PRO A 85 5.63 -2.35 -16.12
N GLY A 86 4.70 -2.23 -17.08
CA GLY A 86 3.90 -1.03 -17.27
C GLY A 86 2.97 -0.75 -16.09
N ILE A 87 2.32 -1.80 -15.56
CA ILE A 87 1.46 -1.69 -14.37
C ILE A 87 2.30 -1.29 -13.15
N GLU A 88 3.46 -1.92 -12.95
CA GLU A 88 4.42 -1.60 -11.89
C GLU A 88 4.82 -0.11 -11.93
N LEU A 89 5.14 0.41 -13.13
CA LEU A 89 5.54 1.80 -13.31
C LEU A 89 4.43 2.77 -12.92
N VAL A 90 3.21 2.54 -13.42
CA VAL A 90 2.06 3.43 -13.16
C VAL A 90 1.75 3.45 -11.67
N VAL A 91 1.70 2.27 -11.03
CA VAL A 91 1.46 2.17 -9.58
C VAL A 91 2.56 2.88 -8.79
N GLY A 92 3.82 2.66 -9.15
CA GLY A 92 4.97 3.32 -8.53
C GLY A 92 4.89 4.84 -8.62
N LEU A 93 4.64 5.38 -9.81
CA LEU A 93 4.50 6.82 -10.03
C LEU A 93 3.31 7.42 -9.27
N LEU A 94 2.15 6.76 -9.25
CA LEU A 94 0.99 7.22 -8.48
C LEU A 94 1.30 7.33 -6.99
N LEU A 95 2.00 6.34 -6.43
CA LEU A 95 2.43 6.34 -5.03
C LEU A 95 3.47 7.44 -4.74
N LEU A 96 4.47 7.62 -5.61
CA LEU A 96 5.48 8.67 -5.47
C LEU A 96 4.84 10.06 -5.52
N LEU A 97 4.05 10.35 -6.57
CA LEU A 97 3.38 11.63 -6.76
C LEU A 97 2.27 11.89 -5.74
N GLY A 98 1.78 10.84 -5.08
CA GLY A 98 0.69 10.95 -4.11
C GLY A 98 -0.66 11.19 -4.74
N LEU A 99 -0.80 10.75 -5.99
CA LEU A 99 -2.06 10.77 -6.69
C LEU A 99 -2.74 9.42 -6.50
N ALA A 100 -4.04 9.42 -6.20
CA ALA A 100 -4.82 8.19 -6.03
C ALA A 100 -4.11 7.18 -5.10
N THR A 101 -3.56 7.65 -3.97
CA THR A 101 -2.70 6.85 -3.07
C THR A 101 -3.37 5.57 -2.60
N ARG A 102 -4.66 5.65 -2.24
CA ARG A 102 -5.42 4.50 -1.76
C ARG A 102 -5.58 3.40 -2.82
N PRO A 103 -6.14 3.66 -4.02
CA PRO A 103 -6.24 2.61 -5.05
C PRO A 103 -4.86 2.13 -5.52
N ALA A 104 -3.85 3.01 -5.66
CA ALA A 104 -2.49 2.58 -6.00
C ALA A 104 -1.89 1.65 -4.94
N ALA A 105 -2.12 1.93 -3.65
CA ALA A 105 -1.68 1.06 -2.55
C ALA A 105 -2.42 -0.29 -2.52
N VAL A 106 -3.71 -0.32 -2.89
CA VAL A 106 -4.46 -1.58 -3.04
C VAL A 106 -3.87 -2.43 -4.17
N VAL A 107 -3.64 -1.84 -5.34
CA VAL A 107 -3.04 -2.56 -6.47
C VAL A 107 -1.64 -3.06 -6.10
N SER A 108 -0.82 -2.22 -5.46
CA SER A 108 0.50 -2.60 -4.92
C SER A 108 0.41 -3.81 -3.98
N ALA A 109 -0.51 -3.79 -3.01
CA ALA A 109 -0.70 -4.90 -2.08
C ALA A 109 -1.12 -6.19 -2.79
N VAL A 110 -2.03 -6.11 -3.76
CA VAL A 110 -2.46 -7.29 -4.55
C VAL A 110 -1.29 -7.87 -5.34
N LEU A 111 -0.51 -7.03 -6.02
CA LEU A 111 0.66 -7.48 -6.78
C LEU A 111 1.70 -8.14 -5.87
N LEU A 112 1.97 -7.55 -4.70
CA LEU A 112 2.92 -8.12 -3.73
C LEU A 112 2.43 -9.47 -3.18
N VAL A 113 1.14 -9.64 -2.92
CA VAL A 113 0.58 -10.96 -2.54
C VAL A 113 0.81 -11.97 -3.65
N VAL A 114 0.57 -11.59 -4.91
CA VAL A 114 0.82 -12.48 -6.07
C VAL A 114 2.30 -12.85 -6.17
N PHE A 115 3.23 -11.91 -6.00
CA PHE A 115 4.66 -12.20 -6.03
C PHE A 115 5.12 -13.09 -4.88
N VAL A 116 4.73 -12.79 -3.64
CA VAL A 116 5.05 -13.63 -2.48
C VAL A 116 4.53 -15.04 -2.71
N ALA A 117 3.31 -15.20 -3.22
CA ALA A 117 2.74 -16.52 -3.52
C ALA A 117 3.51 -17.25 -4.63
N ALA A 118 3.86 -16.55 -5.72
CA ALA A 118 4.62 -17.12 -6.83
C ALA A 118 6.04 -17.56 -6.41
N ILE A 119 6.77 -16.72 -5.69
CA ILE A 119 8.12 -17.02 -5.18
C ILE A 119 8.06 -18.18 -4.17
N SER A 120 7.10 -18.14 -3.24
CA SER A 120 6.93 -19.22 -2.26
C SER A 120 6.58 -20.56 -2.92
N GLN A 121 5.76 -20.53 -3.97
CA GLN A 121 5.44 -21.73 -4.74
C GLN A 121 6.67 -22.26 -5.51
N ALA A 122 7.44 -21.38 -6.14
CA ALA A 122 8.65 -21.78 -6.86
C ALA A 122 9.65 -22.44 -5.90
N TRP A 123 9.82 -21.84 -4.73
CA TRP A 123 10.68 -22.38 -3.66
C TRP A 123 10.17 -23.74 -3.16
N ALA A 124 8.86 -23.88 -2.91
CA ALA A 124 8.26 -25.15 -2.48
C ALA A 124 8.36 -26.26 -3.54
N ARG A 125 8.37 -25.92 -4.83
CA ARG A 125 8.59 -26.86 -5.95
C ARG A 125 10.07 -27.12 -6.25
N GLY A 126 11.00 -26.44 -5.56
CA GLY A 126 12.43 -26.57 -5.81
C GLY A 126 12.86 -26.06 -7.19
N LEU A 127 12.10 -25.13 -7.77
CA LEU A 127 12.46 -24.52 -9.05
C LEU A 127 13.71 -23.67 -8.87
N THR A 128 14.63 -23.73 -9.83
CA THR A 128 15.87 -22.96 -9.78
C THR A 128 15.78 -21.73 -10.66
N ILE A 129 15.05 -20.72 -10.19
CA ILE A 129 14.73 -19.51 -10.94
C ILE A 129 15.25 -18.24 -10.28
N ASP A 130 15.66 -17.28 -11.10
CA ASP A 130 15.75 -15.88 -10.71
C ASP A 130 14.33 -15.29 -10.79
N CYS A 131 13.85 -14.73 -9.68
CA CYS A 131 12.50 -14.19 -9.56
C CYS A 131 12.27 -13.00 -10.51
N GLY A 132 13.34 -12.35 -10.98
CA GLY A 132 13.29 -11.24 -11.92
C GLY A 132 12.69 -9.95 -11.35
N CYS A 133 12.50 -9.86 -10.03
CA CYS A 133 11.86 -8.70 -9.38
C CYS A 133 12.63 -7.39 -9.61
N PHE A 134 13.96 -7.43 -9.78
CA PHE A 134 14.84 -6.26 -9.98
C PHE A 134 15.69 -6.39 -11.24
N GLY A 135 15.10 -6.89 -12.32
CA GLY A 135 15.83 -7.28 -13.53
C GLY A 135 16.40 -8.70 -13.40
N GLY A 136 16.82 -9.28 -14.52
CA GLY A 136 17.10 -10.72 -14.58
C GLY A 136 15.84 -11.55 -14.77
N GLY A 137 15.91 -12.83 -14.45
CA GLY A 137 14.78 -13.75 -14.55
C GLY A 137 14.99 -14.92 -15.52
N GLY A 138 14.37 -16.04 -15.18
CA GLY A 138 14.55 -17.32 -15.87
C GLY A 138 15.28 -18.33 -14.99
N GLN A 139 15.71 -19.45 -15.57
CA GLN A 139 16.38 -20.53 -14.85
C GLN A 139 17.83 -20.15 -14.52
N VAL A 140 18.29 -20.43 -13.30
CA VAL A 140 19.66 -20.17 -12.79
C VAL A 140 20.18 -21.37 -12.00
N ALA A 141 21.50 -21.48 -11.82
CA ALA A 141 22.12 -22.67 -11.22
C ALA A 141 22.01 -22.72 -9.68
N ASP A 142 21.97 -21.58 -8.99
CA ASP A 142 21.90 -21.54 -7.52
C ASP A 142 21.11 -20.32 -7.00
N PRO A 143 19.80 -20.49 -6.73
CA PRO A 143 18.94 -19.41 -6.25
C PRO A 143 18.82 -19.35 -4.71
N GLY A 144 19.39 -20.32 -3.98
CA GLY A 144 18.85 -20.78 -2.69
C GLY A 144 18.76 -19.72 -1.59
N SER A 145 19.69 -18.77 -1.53
CA SER A 145 19.68 -17.67 -0.55
C SER A 145 18.84 -16.46 -1.00
N SER A 146 18.47 -16.37 -2.28
CA SER A 146 17.74 -15.24 -2.84
C SER A 146 16.27 -15.27 -2.43
N TYR A 147 15.60 -16.42 -2.49
CA TYR A 147 14.14 -16.51 -2.23
C TYR A 147 13.71 -15.97 -0.88
N PHE A 148 14.45 -16.29 0.18
CA PHE A 148 14.13 -15.82 1.52
C PHE A 148 14.17 -14.30 1.61
N TRP A 149 15.23 -13.67 1.10
CA TRP A 149 15.37 -12.21 1.12
C TRP A 149 14.34 -11.50 0.26
N GLU A 150 13.98 -12.11 -0.87
CA GLU A 150 12.92 -11.59 -1.74
C GLU A 150 11.55 -11.64 -1.07
N ILE A 151 11.20 -12.76 -0.42
CA ILE A 151 9.96 -12.88 0.35
C ILE A 151 9.93 -11.88 1.50
N VAL A 152 11.03 -11.74 2.26
CA VAL A 152 11.09 -10.79 3.39
C VAL A 152 10.90 -9.35 2.92
N ARG A 153 11.58 -8.96 1.83
CA ARG A 153 11.40 -7.65 1.19
C ARG A 153 9.94 -7.44 0.78
N ASP A 154 9.35 -8.38 0.06
CA ASP A 154 8.01 -8.25 -0.49
C ASP A 154 6.95 -8.23 0.63
N VAL A 155 7.14 -9.00 1.70
CA VAL A 155 6.31 -8.93 2.92
C VAL A 155 6.44 -7.57 3.60
N GLY A 156 7.64 -7.02 3.70
CA GLY A 156 7.86 -5.67 4.25
C GLY A 156 7.14 -4.60 3.43
N LEU A 157 7.23 -4.67 2.09
CA LEU A 157 6.52 -3.77 1.17
C LEU A 157 5.00 -3.97 1.22
N LEU A 158 4.54 -5.21 1.44
CA LEU A 158 3.12 -5.55 1.56
C LEU A 158 2.54 -4.92 2.82
N LEU A 159 3.25 -5.02 3.96
CA LEU A 159 2.85 -4.38 5.21
C LEU A 159 2.80 -2.85 5.06
N ALA A 160 3.79 -2.26 4.39
CA ALA A 160 3.79 -0.83 4.09
C ALA A 160 2.61 -0.43 3.18
N SER A 161 2.32 -1.23 2.15
CA SER A 161 1.17 -1.01 1.25
C SER A 161 -0.16 -1.14 1.99
N ALA A 162 -0.33 -2.19 2.82
CA ALA A 162 -1.53 -2.39 3.64
C ALA A 162 -1.74 -1.25 4.64
N TRP A 163 -0.65 -0.75 5.24
CA TRP A 163 -0.71 0.40 6.11
C TRP A 163 -1.15 1.68 5.36
N LEU A 164 -0.67 1.90 4.13
CA LEU A 164 -1.15 2.99 3.26
C LEU A 164 -2.63 2.86 2.87
N VAL A 165 -3.12 1.63 2.67
CA VAL A 165 -4.55 1.36 2.41
C VAL A 165 -5.41 1.72 3.63
N ALA A 166 -4.96 1.35 4.83
CA ALA A 166 -5.65 1.64 6.09
C ALA A 166 -5.56 3.12 6.49
N ARG A 167 -4.46 3.80 6.13
CA ARG A 167 -4.15 5.18 6.52
C ARG A 167 -3.79 6.06 5.30
N PRO A 168 -4.75 6.30 4.38
CA PRO A 168 -4.48 7.02 3.12
C PRO A 168 -4.17 8.52 3.31
N ARG A 169 -4.34 9.07 4.53
CA ARG A 169 -4.06 10.47 4.87
C ARG A 169 -2.55 10.72 5.03
N THR A 170 -1.83 10.75 3.92
CA THR A 170 -0.42 11.16 3.88
C THR A 170 -0.31 12.67 3.58
N ARG A 171 0.57 13.40 4.26
CA ARG A 171 0.87 14.80 3.89
C ARG A 171 1.42 14.82 2.46
N MET A 172 1.00 15.80 1.66
CA MET A 172 1.29 15.91 0.22
C MET A 172 0.68 14.81 -0.67
N SER A 173 -0.65 14.70 -0.69
CA SER A 173 -1.32 14.34 -1.94
C SER A 173 -1.47 15.62 -2.75
N LEU A 174 -1.13 15.65 -4.04
CA LEU A 174 -1.35 16.81 -4.91
C LEU A 174 -2.84 17.09 -5.18
N HIS A 175 -3.74 16.35 -4.52
CA HIS A 175 -5.19 16.42 -4.64
C HIS A 175 -5.80 17.83 -4.39
N PRO A 176 -5.21 18.75 -3.58
CA PRO A 176 -5.77 20.10 -3.41
C PRO A 176 -5.46 21.09 -4.54
N VAL A 177 -4.40 20.87 -5.33
CA VAL A 177 -3.92 21.88 -6.30
C VAL A 177 -4.65 21.80 -7.64
N LEU A 178 -5.09 20.61 -8.05
CA LEU A 178 -5.77 20.44 -9.35
C LEU A 178 -7.29 20.73 -9.31
N PHE A 179 -7.92 20.72 -8.13
CA PHE A 179 -9.37 20.88 -7.95
C PHE A 179 -9.79 22.12 -7.15
N SER A 180 -8.89 23.10 -6.99
CA SER A 180 -9.29 24.41 -6.45
C SER A 180 -10.07 25.17 -7.54
N ALA A 181 -11.36 24.83 -7.69
CA ALA A 181 -12.30 25.68 -8.41
C ALA A 181 -12.27 27.07 -7.73
N PRO A 182 -12.20 28.18 -8.50
CA PRO A 182 -12.32 29.51 -7.93
C PRO A 182 -13.61 29.57 -7.11
N ARG A 183 -13.49 29.84 -5.80
CA ARG A 183 -14.65 30.17 -4.98
C ARG A 183 -15.23 31.46 -5.56
N GLY A 184 -16.31 31.32 -6.33
CA GLY A 184 -17.12 32.45 -6.75
C GLY A 184 -17.66 33.13 -5.50
N HIS A 185 -17.06 34.26 -5.17
CA HIS A 185 -17.63 35.28 -4.32
C HIS A 185 -19.06 35.56 -4.83
N ARG A 186 -20.07 35.23 -4.04
CA ARG A 186 -21.33 36.00 -3.94
C ARG A 186 -21.22 36.64 -2.55
N GLY A 187 -21.04 37.96 -2.45
CA GLY A 187 -22.02 38.97 -2.86
C GLY A 187 -22.83 39.28 -1.63
#